data_AF-A0AA96W8G7-F1
#
_entry.id   AF-A0AA96W8G7-F1
#
_cell.length_a   1.000
_cell.length_b   1.000
_cell.length_c   1.000
_cell.angle_alpha   90.00
_cell.angle_beta   90.00
_cell.angle_gamma   90.00
#
_symmetry.space_group_name_H-M   'P 1'
#
loop_
_entity.id
_entity.type
_entity.pdbx_description
1 polymer ?
#
loop_
_entity_poly.entity_id
_entity_poly.type
_entity_poly.pdbx_seq_one_letter_code
_entity_poly.pdbx_strand_id
1 'polypeptide(L)'
;MPTLRWTTVSTPAPDTEAFVMASRLEVRSFKDVPRFFLQSLSAWKQVSRAPGAYGASLIAEPLKRTFWTLSAWEDKDALYEYARTEPHRSIMIGLRPTMKDSVFTFWRAPVAELPIPWSDARRRLAEEQARSRS
;
A
#
# COMPACT_ATOMS: atom_id res chain seq x y z
N MET A 1 -6.53 4.60 16.04
CA MET A 1 -6.74 4.48 14.58
C MET A 1 -6.57 3.02 14.20
N PRO A 2 -7.49 2.40 13.46
CA PRO A 2 -7.32 1.01 13.04
C PRO A 2 -6.07 0.91 12.17
N THR A 3 -5.06 0.22 12.70
CA THR A 3 -3.78 -0.04 12.03
C THR A 3 -3.67 -1.54 11.89
N LEU A 4 -3.57 -2.02 10.66
CA LEU A 4 -3.12 -3.38 10.40
C LEU A 4 -1.60 -3.34 10.49
N ARG A 5 -1.09 -3.88 11.61
CA ARG A 5 0.34 -4.04 11.84
C ARG A 5 0.96 -4.83 10.70
N TRP A 6 2.28 -4.66 10.53
CA TRP A 6 3.02 -5.40 9.53
C TRP A 6 2.69 -6.89 9.59
N THR A 7 2.25 -7.44 8.46
CA THR A 7 2.00 -8.86 8.29
C THR A 7 3.06 -9.41 7.36
N THR A 8 3.91 -10.28 7.89
CA THR A 8 4.90 -11.02 7.11
C THR A 8 4.20 -12.11 6.29
N VAL A 9 4.49 -12.15 4.99
CA VAL A 9 3.90 -13.12 4.04
C VAL A 9 4.90 -14.22 3.70
N SER A 10 6.14 -13.84 3.47
CA SER A 10 7.26 -14.76 3.27
C SER A 10 8.55 -14.14 3.83
N THR A 11 9.53 -15.00 4.13
CA THR A 11 10.83 -14.57 4.65
C THR A 11 11.87 -14.74 3.54
N PRO A 12 12.32 -13.65 2.90
CA PRO A 12 13.36 -13.71 1.88
C PRO A 12 14.76 -14.00 2.46
N ALA A 13 15.69 -14.33 1.56
CA ALA A 13 17.09 -14.49 1.93
C ALA A 13 17.67 -13.15 2.44
N PRO A 14 18.56 -13.14 3.45
CA PRO A 14 19.02 -11.92 4.11
C PRO A 14 19.73 -10.91 3.18
N ASP A 15 20.34 -11.43 2.12
CA ASP A 15 21.22 -10.68 1.23
C ASP A 15 20.49 -10.14 -0.02
N THR A 16 19.16 -10.11 -0.01
CA THR A 16 18.35 -9.62 -1.13
C THR A 16 17.76 -8.23 -0.88
N GLU A 17 17.35 -7.58 -1.97
CA GLU A 17 16.56 -6.36 -1.90
C GLU A 17 15.07 -6.67 -2.00
N ALA A 18 14.26 -5.78 -1.44
CA ALA A 18 12.83 -5.74 -1.61
C ALA A 18 12.44 -4.53 -2.47
N PHE A 19 11.49 -4.73 -3.37
CA PHE A 19 10.76 -3.64 -4.01
C PHE A 19 9.62 -3.18 -3.10
N VAL A 20 9.71 -1.96 -2.59
CA VAL A 20 8.77 -1.39 -1.65
C VAL A 20 7.83 -0.42 -2.36
N MET A 21 6.55 -0.51 -2.04
CA MET A 21 5.52 0.45 -2.43
C MET A 21 4.92 1.07 -1.17
N ALA A 22 4.78 2.39 -1.16
CA ALA A 22 3.89 3.09 -0.23
C ALA A 22 2.85 3.91 -1.01
N SER A 23 1.65 4.06 -0.44
CA SER A 23 0.62 4.93 -1.00
C SER A 23 -0.14 5.72 0.06
N ARG A 24 -0.62 6.91 -0.34
CA ARG A 24 -1.59 7.75 0.37
C ARG A 24 -2.82 7.89 -0.51
N LEU A 25 -3.97 7.48 0.00
CA LEU A 25 -5.24 7.47 -0.73
C LEU A 25 -6.25 8.30 0.04
N GLU A 26 -6.68 9.44 -0.51
CA GLU A 26 -7.67 10.33 0.09
C GLU A 26 -8.99 10.25 -0.68
N VAL A 27 -10.10 9.90 -0.01
CA VAL A 27 -11.43 9.81 -0.63
C VAL A 27 -12.21 11.13 -0.55
N ARG A 28 -13.10 11.38 -1.52
CA ARG A 28 -13.85 12.64 -1.69
C ARG A 28 -14.84 12.92 -0.58
N SER A 29 -15.49 11.91 -0.03
CA SER A 29 -16.54 12.07 0.97
C SER A 29 -16.43 11.07 2.12
N PHE A 30 -16.94 11.45 3.30
CA PHE A 30 -17.09 10.53 4.44
C PHE A 30 -18.04 9.37 4.14
N LYS A 31 -19.00 9.57 3.21
CA LYS A 31 -19.90 8.50 2.75
C LYS A 31 -19.15 7.39 1.99
N ASP A 32 -18.00 7.70 1.40
CA ASP A 32 -17.18 6.73 0.66
C ASP A 32 -16.24 5.92 1.57
N VAL A 33 -16.00 6.40 2.80
CA VAL A 33 -15.06 5.80 3.76
C VAL A 33 -15.41 4.35 4.11
N PRO A 34 -16.67 3.98 4.44
CA PRO A 34 -17.00 2.60 4.77
C PRO A 34 -16.74 1.64 3.60
N ARG A 35 -17.15 2.03 2.38
CA ARG A 35 -16.92 1.23 1.16
C ARG A 35 -15.43 1.05 0.90
N PHE A 36 -14.66 2.13 0.97
CA PHE A 36 -13.21 2.09 0.76
C PHE A 36 -12.52 1.20 1.80
N PHE A 37 -12.91 1.32 3.07
CA PHE A 37 -12.33 0.51 4.14
C PHE A 37 -12.60 -0.98 3.94
N LEU A 38 -13.84 -1.37 3.62
CA LEU A 38 -14.18 -2.78 3.33
C LEU A 38 -13.42 -3.33 2.13
N GLN A 39 -13.31 -2.55 1.05
CA GLN A 39 -12.53 -2.95 -0.13
C GLN A 39 -11.03 -3.07 0.16
N SER A 40 -10.49 -2.18 1.00
CA SER A 40 -9.10 -2.23 1.45
C SER A 40 -8.82 -3.50 2.27
N LEU A 41 -9.74 -3.91 3.14
CA LEU A 41 -9.64 -5.16 3.89
C LEU A 41 -9.69 -6.40 2.98
N SER A 42 -10.50 -6.35 1.91
CA SER A 42 -10.54 -7.42 0.91
C SER A 42 -9.22 -7.54 0.14
N ALA A 43 -8.68 -6.43 -0.35
CA ALA A 43 -7.38 -6.38 -1.02
C ALA A 43 -6.24 -6.82 -0.08
N TRP A 44 -6.33 -6.47 1.20
CA TRP A 44 -5.38 -6.87 2.24
C TRP A 44 -5.31 -8.38 2.43
N LYS A 45 -6.46 -9.06 2.50
CA LYS A 45 -6.52 -10.53 2.61
C LYS A 45 -5.86 -11.24 1.42
N GLN A 46 -5.85 -10.60 0.25
CA GLN A 46 -5.16 -11.11 -0.93
C GLN A 46 -3.66 -10.85 -0.86
N VAL A 47 -3.24 -9.65 -0.45
CA VAL A 47 -1.81 -9.30 -0.36
C VAL A 47 -1.09 -10.23 0.61
N SER A 48 -1.76 -10.66 1.68
CA SER A 48 -1.19 -11.57 2.68
C SER A 48 -0.92 -12.99 2.15
N ARG A 49 -1.23 -13.27 0.88
CA ARG A 49 -1.05 -14.57 0.21
C ARG A 49 -0.48 -14.42 -1.21
N ALA A 50 -0.11 -13.21 -1.62
CA ALA A 50 0.33 -12.96 -2.98
C ALA A 50 1.74 -13.54 -3.19
N PRO A 51 1.99 -14.27 -4.29
CA PRO A 51 3.34 -14.68 -4.68
C PRO A 51 4.27 -13.46 -4.75
N GLY A 52 5.51 -13.64 -4.26
CA GLY A 52 6.52 -12.57 -4.22
C GLY A 52 6.26 -11.48 -3.19
N ALA A 53 5.20 -11.53 -2.37
CA ALA A 53 5.03 -10.58 -1.25
C ALA A 53 5.88 -10.99 -0.04
N TYR A 54 6.66 -10.05 0.49
CA TYR A 54 7.40 -10.22 1.74
C TYR A 54 6.58 -9.75 2.94
N GLY A 55 5.82 -8.68 2.77
CA GLY A 55 4.85 -8.26 3.77
C GLY A 55 4.16 -6.95 3.42
N ALA A 56 3.21 -6.57 4.26
CA ALA A 56 2.48 -5.32 4.09
C ALA A 56 2.08 -4.73 5.45
N SER A 57 1.71 -3.44 5.47
CA SER A 57 1.01 -2.72 6.56
C SER A 57 -0.06 -1.78 5.97
N LEU A 58 -1.13 -1.52 6.72
CA LEU A 58 -2.16 -0.55 6.36
C LEU A 58 -2.56 0.30 7.56
N ILE A 59 -2.60 1.62 7.37
CA ILE A 59 -3.18 2.57 8.35
C ILE A 59 -4.44 3.16 7.73
N ALA A 60 -5.58 2.96 8.39
CA ALA A 60 -6.80 3.66 8.02
C ALA A 60 -7.02 4.86 8.94
N GLU A 61 -7.26 6.02 8.32
CA GLU A 61 -7.61 7.28 8.98
C GLU A 61 -9.02 7.76 8.57
N PRO A 62 -10.10 7.08 9.04
CA PRO A 62 -11.48 7.37 8.62
C PRO A 62 -11.89 8.83 8.81
N LEU A 63 -11.52 9.43 9.96
CA LEU A 63 -11.82 10.82 10.27
C LEU A 63 -11.11 11.82 9.35
N LYS A 64 -10.02 11.40 8.71
CA LYS A 64 -9.27 12.18 7.71
C LYS A 64 -9.56 11.73 6.28
N ARG A 65 -10.47 10.77 6.08
CA ARG A 65 -10.76 10.15 4.77
C ARG A 65 -9.51 9.63 4.05
N THR A 66 -8.47 9.29 4.81
CA THR A 66 -7.16 8.95 4.27
C THR A 66 -6.80 7.53 4.64
N PHE A 67 -6.25 6.80 3.68
CA PHE A 67 -5.77 5.44 3.85
C PHE A 67 -4.33 5.38 3.38
N TRP A 68 -3.50 4.68 4.14
CA TRP A 68 -2.09 4.51 3.85
C TRP A 68 -1.80 3.04 3.67
N THR A 69 -1.11 2.68 2.60
CA THR A 69 -0.64 1.30 2.38
C THR A 69 0.87 1.29 2.24
N LEU A 70 1.47 0.20 2.73
CA LEU A 70 2.90 -0.08 2.63
C LEU A 70 3.04 -1.57 2.34
N SER A 71 3.80 -1.94 1.33
CA SER A 71 4.09 -3.34 1.02
C SER A 71 5.48 -3.52 0.45
N ALA A 72 6.08 -4.67 0.73
CA ALA A 72 7.38 -5.08 0.22
C ALA A 72 7.23 -6.38 -0.57
N TRP A 73 7.94 -6.42 -1.70
CA TRP A 73 7.86 -7.46 -2.70
C TRP A 73 9.25 -7.90 -3.13
N GLU A 74 9.35 -9.09 -3.68
CA GLU A 74 10.55 -9.63 -4.32
C GLU A 74 11.05 -8.70 -5.42
N ASP A 75 10.15 -8.28 -6.29
CA ASP A 75 10.49 -7.34 -7.35
C ASP A 75 9.26 -6.52 -7.78
N LYS A 76 9.51 -5.71 -8.82
CA LYS A 76 8.48 -4.92 -9.46
C LYS A 76 7.42 -5.81 -10.10
N ASP A 77 7.81 -6.88 -10.79
CA ASP A 77 6.89 -7.69 -11.58
C ASP A 77 5.87 -8.41 -10.69
N ALA A 78 6.29 -8.93 -9.53
CA ALA A 78 5.42 -9.52 -8.51
C ALA A 78 4.33 -8.54 -8.02
N LEU A 79 4.73 -7.29 -7.71
CA LEU A 79 3.76 -6.25 -7.33
C LEU A 79 2.78 -5.93 -8.47
N TYR A 80 3.27 -5.77 -9.69
CA TYR A 80 2.42 -5.43 -10.83
C TYR A 80 1.54 -6.61 -11.27
N GLU A 81 1.96 -7.85 -11.06
CA GLU A 81 1.11 -9.03 -11.21
C GLU A 81 -0.03 -9.00 -10.20
N TYR A 82 0.27 -8.83 -8.90
CA TYR A 82 -0.75 -8.66 -7.86
C TYR A 82 -1.76 -7.55 -8.18
N ALA A 83 -1.27 -6.38 -8.62
CA ALA A 83 -2.12 -5.25 -8.97
C ALA A 83 -3.10 -5.55 -10.12
N ARG A 84 -2.78 -6.53 -10.98
CA ARG A 84 -3.61 -6.98 -12.09
C ARG A 84 -4.52 -8.16 -11.72
N THR A 85 -4.28 -8.85 -10.62
CA THR A 85 -5.09 -9.99 -10.15
C THR A 85 -6.40 -9.53 -9.51
N GLU A 86 -7.47 -10.33 -9.67
CA GLU A 86 -8.73 -10.11 -8.97
C GLU A 86 -8.68 -10.61 -7.51
N PRO A 87 -9.38 -9.97 -6.56
CA PRO A 87 -10.28 -8.83 -6.74
C PRO A 87 -9.57 -7.46 -6.77
N HIS A 88 -8.25 -7.38 -6.59
CA HIS A 88 -7.53 -6.11 -6.48
C HIS A 88 -7.77 -5.18 -7.68
N ARG A 89 -7.69 -5.72 -8.89
CA ARG A 89 -7.92 -4.98 -10.13
C ARG A 89 -9.31 -4.33 -10.17
N SER A 90 -10.37 -5.10 -9.94
CA SER A 90 -11.75 -4.55 -9.94
C SER A 90 -11.97 -3.56 -8.80
N ILE A 91 -11.36 -3.78 -7.63
CA ILE A 91 -11.40 -2.84 -6.51
C ILE A 91 -10.77 -1.49 -6.92
N MET A 92 -9.56 -1.50 -7.48
CA MET A 92 -8.88 -0.28 -7.93
C MET A 92 -9.73 0.48 -8.96
N ILE A 93 -10.28 -0.22 -9.96
CA ILE A 93 -11.12 0.40 -10.98
C ILE A 93 -12.37 1.03 -10.35
N GLY A 94 -13.06 0.29 -9.48
CA GLY A 94 -14.29 0.76 -8.83
C GLY A 94 -14.09 1.90 -7.83
N LEU A 95 -12.88 2.08 -7.31
CA LEU A 95 -12.52 3.15 -6.38
C LEU A 95 -12.07 4.44 -7.07
N ARG A 96 -11.62 4.41 -8.32
CA ARG A 96 -11.17 5.61 -9.05
C ARG A 96 -12.14 6.81 -8.95
N PRO A 97 -13.47 6.65 -9.12
CA PRO A 97 -14.40 7.78 -9.06
C PRO A 97 -14.54 8.41 -7.66
N THR A 98 -14.21 7.68 -6.59
CA THR A 98 -14.33 8.15 -5.20
C THR A 98 -13.06 8.83 -4.69
N MET A 99 -11.97 8.80 -5.47
CA MET A 99 -10.68 9.37 -5.09
C MET A 99 -10.65 10.90 -5.23
N LYS A 100 -10.23 11.57 -4.16
CA LYS A 100 -9.91 13.00 -4.15
C LYS A 100 -8.46 13.23 -4.54
N ASP A 101 -7.55 12.47 -3.93
CA ASP A 101 -6.10 12.56 -4.17
C ASP A 101 -5.46 11.20 -3.95
N SER A 102 -4.40 10.90 -4.70
CA SER A 102 -3.64 9.65 -4.56
C SER A 102 -2.17 9.88 -4.86
N VAL A 103 -1.31 9.47 -3.94
CA VAL A 103 0.14 9.56 -4.08
C VAL A 103 0.74 8.17 -3.88
N PHE A 104 1.67 7.79 -4.75
CA PHE A 104 2.38 6.52 -4.70
C PHE A 104 3.87 6.77 -4.81
N THR A 105 4.66 6.05 -4.04
CA THR A 105 6.11 6.05 -4.18
C THR A 105 6.65 4.63 -4.11
N PHE A 106 7.72 4.39 -4.86
CA PHE A 106 8.32 3.08 -5.04
C PHE A 106 9.84 3.21 -4.87
N TRP A 107 10.45 2.28 -4.15
CA TRP A 107 11.90 2.24 -3.97
C TRP A 107 12.39 0.83 -3.67
N ARG A 108 13.71 0.62 -3.76
CA ARG A 108 14.36 -0.60 -3.29
C ARG A 108 14.92 -0.40 -1.89
N ALA A 109 14.83 -1.42 -1.04
CA ALA A 109 15.42 -1.44 0.29
C ALA A 109 15.98 -2.84 0.58
N PRO A 110 17.10 -2.97 1.32
CA PRO A 110 17.55 -4.26 1.81
C PRO A 110 16.44 -4.97 2.60
N VAL A 111 16.29 -6.28 2.40
CA VAL A 111 15.35 -7.10 3.16
C VAL A 111 15.57 -6.98 4.67
N ALA A 112 16.83 -6.87 5.09
CA ALA A 112 17.22 -6.70 6.49
C ALA A 112 16.62 -5.44 7.15
N GLU A 113 16.15 -4.47 6.37
CA GLU A 113 15.48 -3.26 6.85
C GLU A 113 13.95 -3.41 6.98
N LEU A 114 13.38 -4.55 6.58
CA LEU A 114 11.96 -4.83 6.74
C LEU A 114 11.64 -5.18 8.22
N PRO A 115 10.51 -4.67 8.77
CA PRO A 115 9.53 -3.81 8.13
C PRO A 115 9.96 -2.35 8.07
N ILE A 116 9.71 -1.69 6.92
CA ILE A 116 9.97 -0.25 6.79
C ILE A 116 9.14 0.54 7.82
N PRO A 117 9.75 1.45 8.59
CA PRO A 117 9.02 2.34 9.50
C PRO A 117 8.03 3.25 8.75
N TRP A 118 6.84 3.41 9.31
CA TRP A 118 5.82 4.32 8.74
C TRP A 118 6.27 5.79 8.66
N SER A 119 7.19 6.22 9.52
CA SER A 119 7.81 7.55 9.44
C SER A 119 8.58 7.72 8.14
N ASP A 120 9.33 6.72 7.70
CA ASP A 120 10.09 6.74 6.45
C ASP A 120 9.15 6.72 5.24
N ALA A 121 8.16 5.82 5.25
CA ALA A 121 7.16 5.75 4.19
C ALA A 121 6.38 7.07 4.04
N ARG A 122 5.99 7.71 5.15
CA ARG A 122 5.28 9.01 5.14
C ARG A 122 6.18 10.14 4.64
N ARG A 123 7.46 10.16 5.00
CA ARG A 123 8.43 11.14 4.50
C ARG A 123 8.57 11.04 2.98
N ARG A 124 8.79 9.84 2.44
CA ARG A 124 8.90 9.59 0.99
C ARG A 124 7.63 9.99 0.23
N LEU A 125 6.44 9.70 0.80
CA LEU A 125 5.16 10.12 0.22
C LEU A 125 4.99 11.64 0.21
N ALA A 126 5.43 12.34 1.25
CA ALA A 126 5.38 13.80 1.29
C ALA A 126 6.31 14.44 0.25
N GLU A 127 7.53 13.88 0.09
CA GLU A 127 8.47 14.29 -0.95
C GLU A 127 7.91 14.08 -2.36
N GLU A 128 7.28 12.92 -2.62
CA GLU A 128 6.63 12.62 -3.90
C GLU A 128 5.45 13.55 -4.18
N GLN A 129 4.64 13.83 -3.17
CA GLN A 129 3.51 14.76 -3.29
C GLN A 129 3.98 16.19 -3.61
N ALA A 130 5.11 16.62 -3.04
CA ALA A 130 5.71 17.91 -3.37
C ALA A 130 6.21 17.95 -4.82
N ARG A 131 6.87 16.89 -5.30
CA ARG A 131 7.34 16.77 -6.70
C ARG A 131 6.21 16.77 -7.72
N SER A 132 5.09 16.11 -7.42
CA SER A 132 3.95 16.03 -8.35
C SER A 132 3.16 17.34 -8.45
N ARG A 133 3.42 18.32 -7.58
CA ARG A 133 2.72 19.62 -7.52
C ARG A 133 3.56 20.78 -8.05
N SER A 134 4.85 20.58 -8.29
CA SER A 134 5.77 21.54 -8.91
C SER A 134 5.74 21.43 -10.43
#